data_AF-A0A3C0Y7C8-F1
#
_entry.id   AF-A0A3C0Y7C8-F1
#
_cell.length_a   1.000
_cell.length_b   1.000
_cell.length_c   1.000
_cell.angle_alpha   90.00
_cell.angle_beta   90.00
_cell.angle_gamma   90.00
#
_symmetry.space_group_name_H-M   'P 1'
#
loop_
_entity.id
_entity.type
_entity.pdbx_description
1 polymer ?
#
loop_
_entity_poly.entity_id
_entity_poly.type
_entity_poly.pdbx_seq_one_letter_code
_entity_poly.pdbx_strand_id
1 'polypeptide(L)' 'MNVIGFSGYSGSGKTTLVEKLIPALKQRGLRVSVVKHAHHLFDIDHPGKDTHRHREAGAFEVVV' A
#
# COMPACT_ATOMS: atom_id res chain seq x y z
N MET A 1 -14.51 -9.80 -6.98
CA MET A 1 -13.22 -9.18 -6.58
C MET A 1 -13.49 -7.70 -6.32
N ASN A 2 -13.10 -7.19 -5.15
CA ASN A 2 -13.34 -5.79 -4.76
C ASN A 2 -12.06 -4.97 -4.98
N VAL A 3 -12.17 -3.79 -5.57
CA VAL A 3 -11.05 -2.89 -5.85
C VAL A 3 -11.40 -1.48 -5.36
N ILE A 4 -10.46 -0.82 -4.72
CA ILE A 4 -10.58 0.57 -4.27
C ILE A 4 -9.36 1.34 -4.79
N GLY A 5 -9.60 2.40 -5.55
CA GLY A 5 -8.56 3.28 -6.05
C GLY A 5 -8.33 4.48 -5.13
N PHE A 6 -7.05 4.82 -4.89
CA PHE A 6 -6.66 6.02 -4.15
C PHE A 6 -5.83 6.93 -5.05
N SER A 7 -6.35 8.12 -5.35
CA SER A 7 -5.68 9.13 -6.18
C SER A 7 -5.61 10.48 -5.46
N GLY A 8 -4.56 11.26 -5.74
CA GLY A 8 -4.36 12.58 -5.15
C GLY A 8 -2.93 13.05 -5.29
N TYR A 9 -2.69 14.34 -5.04
CA TYR A 9 -1.36 14.96 -5.17
C TYR A 9 -0.30 14.32 -4.26
N SER A 10 0.98 14.48 -4.62
CA SER A 10 2.08 14.07 -3.73
C SER A 10 1.94 14.76 -2.36
N GLY A 11 2.25 14.04 -1.28
CA GLY A 11 2.08 14.55 0.08
C GLY A 11 0.65 14.59 0.63
N SER A 12 -0.38 14.19 -0.15
CA SER A 12 -1.78 14.22 0.30
C SER A 12 -2.17 13.18 1.36
N GLY A 13 -1.22 12.38 1.86
CA GLY A 13 -1.47 11.36 2.90
C GLY A 13 -1.96 9.99 2.42
N LYS A 14 -1.97 9.70 1.11
CA LYS A 14 -2.41 8.40 0.54
C LYS A 14 -1.70 7.21 1.19
N THR A 15 -0.38 7.26 1.24
CA THR A 15 0.46 6.22 1.84
C THR A 15 0.05 5.94 3.28
N THR A 16 -0.08 6.99 4.09
CA THR A 16 -0.50 6.90 5.50
C THR A 16 -1.91 6.34 5.67
N LEU A 17 -2.83 6.68 4.77
CA LEU A 17 -4.19 6.13 4.78
C LEU A 17 -4.17 4.62 4.50
N VAL A 18 -3.47 4.21 3.43
CA VAL A 18 -3.40 2.81 3.01
C VAL A 18 -2.76 1.95 4.11
N GLU A 19 -1.70 2.43 4.75
CA GLU A 19 -1.07 1.73 5.88
C GLU A 19 -1.97 1.49 7.08
N LYS A 20 -2.90 2.40 7.36
CA LYS A 20 -3.87 2.21 8.45
C LYS A 20 -5.03 1.31 8.01
N LEU A 21 -5.37 1.33 6.73
CA LEU A 21 -6.49 0.56 6.20
C LEU A 21 -6.17 -0.94 6.09
N ILE A 22 -4.95 -1.30 5.68
CA ILE A 22 -4.53 -2.71 5.56
C ILE A 22 -4.78 -3.51 6.86
N PRO A 23 -4.25 -3.11 8.04
CA PRO A 23 -4.48 -3.86 9.27
C PRO A 23 -5.95 -3.86 9.69
N ALA A 24 -6.68 -2.75 9.48
CA ALA A 24 -8.11 -2.68 9.80
C ALA A 24 -8.96 -3.66 8.95
N LEU A 25 -8.63 -3.81 7.66
CA LEU A 25 -9.29 -4.78 6.79
C LEU A 25 -8.89 -6.23 7.13
N LYS A 26 -7.61 -6.46 7.47
CA LYS A 26 -7.15 -7.78 7.93
C LYS A 26 -7.81 -8.22 9.23
N GLN A 27 -8.01 -7.32 10.18
CA GLN A 27 -8.75 -7.59 11.42
C GLN A 27 -10.20 -8.03 11.15
N ARG A 28 -10.75 -7.70 9.99
CA ARG A 28 -12.07 -8.16 9.52
C ARG A 28 -12.02 -9.47 8.73
N GLY A 29 -10.88 -10.16 8.73
CA GLY A 29 -10.69 -11.44 8.02
C GLY A 29 -10.42 -11.30 6.52
N LEU A 30 -10.16 -10.09 6.02
CA LEU A 30 -9.90 -9.88 4.60
C LEU A 30 -8.43 -10.07 4.25
N ARG A 31 -8.17 -10.74 3.12
CA ARG A 31 -6.85 -10.78 2.49
C ARG A 31 -6.72 -9.58 1.55
N VAL A 32 -5.72 -8.73 1.81
CA VAL A 32 -5.56 -7.42 1.17
C VAL A 32 -4.21 -7.35 0.49
N SER A 33 -4.19 -7.09 -0.82
CA SER A 33 -2.98 -6.81 -1.59
C SER A 33 -2.97 -5.36 -2.06
N VAL A 34 -1.77 -4.81 -2.27
CA VAL A 34 -1.58 -3.43 -2.75
C VAL A 34 -0.92 -3.45 -4.12
N VAL A 35 -1.47 -2.67 -5.05
CA VAL A 35 -0.85 -2.35 -6.33
C VAL A 35 -0.55 -0.86 -6.33
N LYS A 36 0.71 -0.51 -6.50
CA LYS A 36 1.17 0.87 -6.63
C LYS A 36 1.52 1.13 -8.09
N HIS A 37 1.31 2.35 -8.56
CA HIS A 37 1.87 2.82 -9.83
C HIS A 37 3.11 3.66 -9.52
N ALA A 38 4.28 3.27 -10.03
CA ALA A 38 5.54 4.00 -9.82
C ALA A 38 5.99 4.78 -11.07
N HIS A 39 6.51 5.99 -10.85
CA HIS A 39 7.05 6.86 -11.91
C HIS A 39 8.56 6.68 -12.19
N HIS A 40 9.25 5.80 -11.46
CA HIS A 40 10.67 5.50 -11.67
C HIS A 40 10.93 4.00 -11.67
N LEU A 41 11.94 3.58 -12.45
CA LEU A 41 12.42 2.19 -12.57
C LEU A 41 12.53 1.54 -11.19
N PHE A 42 11.92 0.36 -11.09
CA PHE A 42 11.78 -0.52 -9.93
C PHE A 42 12.99 -0.45 -8.99
N ASP A 43 12.86 0.34 -7.94
CA ASP A 43 13.94 0.60 -7.00
C ASP A 43 13.66 -0.22 -5.73
N ILE A 44 14.57 -1.13 -5.40
CA ILE A 44 14.45 -2.15 -4.34
C ILE A 44 13.81 -1.57 -3.07
N ASP A 45 12.97 -2.37 -2.41
CA ASP A 45 12.27 -2.00 -1.18
C ASP A 45 13.27 -1.67 -0.07
N HIS A 46 13.48 -0.38 0.15
CA HIS A 46 14.25 0.13 1.28
C HIS A 46 13.29 0.64 2.36
N PRO A 47 13.69 0.58 3.64
CA PRO A 47 12.91 1.15 4.74
C PRO A 47 12.46 2.58 4.46
N GLY A 48 11.17 2.85 4.69
CA GLY A 48 10.58 4.18 4.51
C GLY A 48 9.87 4.42 3.16
N LYS A 49 10.08 3.58 2.14
CA LYS A 49 9.28 3.64 0.90
C LYS A 49 7.85 3.14 1.13
N ASP A 50 6.89 3.65 0.35
CA ASP A 50 5.48 3.23 0.44
C ASP A 50 5.32 1.70 0.39
N THR A 51 6.07 1.04 -0.47
CA THR A 51 5.99 -0.41 -0.72
C THR A 51 6.50 -1.22 0.46
N HIS A 52 7.58 -0.76 1.11
CA HIS A 52 8.05 -1.30 2.38
C HIS A 52 7.00 -1.11 3.48
N ARG A 53 6.50 0.12 3.65
CA ARG A 53 5.51 0.44 4.68
C ARG A 53 4.20 -0.34 4.51
N HIS A 54 3.77 -0.60 3.27
CA HIS A 54 2.60 -1.43 3.00
C HIS A 54 2.82 -2.92 3.33
N ARG A 55 4.03 -3.46 3.09
CA ARG A 55 4.39 -4.81 3.55
C ARG A 55 4.40 -4.89 5.07
N GLU A 56 5.00 -3.92 5.75
CA GLU A 56 5.01 -3.87 7.23
C GLU A 56 3.60 -3.73 7.83
N ALA A 57 2.71 -2.98 7.17
CA ALA A 57 1.29 -2.89 7.55
C ALA A 57 0.55 -4.24 7.37
N GLY A 58 1.18 -5.22 6.73
CA GLY A 58 0.72 -6.59 6.62
C GLY A 58 0.01 -6.92 5.31
N ALA A 59 0.23 -6.14 4.23
CA ALA A 59 -0.31 -6.48 2.92
C ALA A 59 0.11 -7.90 2.52
N PHE A 60 -0.80 -8.64 1.91
CA PHE A 60 -0.56 -10.02 1.48
C PHE A 60 0.42 -10.07 0.29
N GLU A 61 0.20 -9.22 -0.71
CA GLU A 61 1.16 -8.94 -1.77
C GLU A 61 1.30 -7.44 -1.96
N VAL A 62 2.49 -6.99 -2.37
CA VAL A 62 2.74 -5.61 -2.79
C VAL A 62 3.41 -5.63 -4.16
N VAL A 63 2.71 -5.11 -5.15
CA VAL A 63 3.16 -4.97 -6.55
C VAL A 63 3.32 -3.48 -6.86
N VAL A 64 4.32 -3.16 -7.68
CA VAL A 64 4.73 -1.81 -8.06
C VAL A 64 4.72 -1.66 -9.57
#